data_AF-A0A6L5XBL7-F1
#
_entry.id   AF-A0A6L5XBL7-F1
#
_cell.length_a   1.000
_cell.length_b   1.000
_cell.length_c   1.000
_cell.angle_alpha   90.00
_cell.angle_beta   90.00
_cell.angle_gamma   90.00
#
_symmetry.space_group_name_H-M   'P 1'
#
loop_
_entity.id
_entity.type
_entity.pdbx_description
1 polymer ?
#
loop_
_entity_poly.entity_id
_entity_poly.type
_entity_poly.pdbx_seq_one_letter_code
_entity_poly.pdbx_strand_id
1 'polypeptide(L)' 'MYDGPRGKKSLLKAVKKYGARLMYDYTIINGVAIELPEGSDVHRARAWFQKVKGVVSVNYDRIYQLNSTAPGPQ' A
#
# COMPACT_ATOMS: atom_id res chain seq x y z
N MET A 1 2.17 3.76 -1.59
CA MET A 1 1.83 5.02 -2.28
C MET A 1 2.62 5.12 -3.59
N TYR A 2 2.10 5.83 -4.57
CA TYR A 2 2.71 6.04 -5.89
C TYR A 2 2.87 7.53 -6.22
N ASP A 3 3.79 7.86 -7.13
CA ASP A 3 4.19 9.23 -7.50
C ASP A 3 3.26 9.93 -8.51
N GLY A 4 2.39 9.17 -9.17
CA GLY A 4 1.40 9.69 -10.12
C GLY A 4 0.79 8.59 -11.01
N PRO A 5 0.09 8.95 -12.09
CA PRO A 5 -0.63 7.98 -12.94
C PRO A 5 0.26 6.88 -13.54
N ARG A 6 1.50 7.21 -13.90
CA ARG A 6 2.49 6.24 -14.41
C ARG A 6 2.96 5.28 -13.31
N GLY A 7 3.21 5.80 -12.10
CA GLY A 7 3.51 5.00 -10.92
C GLY A 7 2.37 4.06 -10.56
N LYS A 8 1.11 4.56 -10.56
CA LYS A 8 -0.10 3.75 -10.35
C LYS A 8 -0.17 2.57 -11.32
N LYS A 9 -0.03 2.82 -12.62
CA LYS A 9 -0.06 1.77 -13.65
C LYS A 9 1.02 0.71 -13.42
N SER A 10 2.23 1.14 -13.06
CA SER A 10 3.36 0.25 -12.77
C SER A 10 3.08 -0.59 -11.51
N LEU A 11 2.55 0.03 -10.46
CA LEU A 11 2.16 -0.63 -9.22
C LEU A 11 1.05 -1.68 -9.45
N LEU A 12 -0.02 -1.35 -10.17
CA LEU A 12 -1.11 -2.30 -10.44
C LEU A 12 -0.64 -3.50 -11.28
N LYS A 13 0.26 -3.27 -12.24
CA LYS A 13 0.90 -4.36 -12.99
C LYS A 13 1.74 -5.25 -12.06
N ALA A 14 2.43 -4.64 -11.10
CA ALA A 14 3.23 -5.35 -10.13
C ALA A 14 2.35 -6.18 -9.17
N VAL A 15 1.25 -5.62 -8.67
CA VAL A 15 0.25 -6.33 -7.84
C VAL A 15 -0.24 -7.59 -8.54
N LYS A 16 -0.68 -7.46 -9.80
CA LYS A 16 -1.10 -8.61 -10.60
C LYS A 16 0.01 -9.65 -10.79
N LYS A 17 1.25 -9.22 -11.04
CA LYS A 17 2.40 -10.13 -11.21
C LYS A 17 2.79 -10.86 -9.93
N TYR A 18 2.61 -10.23 -8.77
CA TYR A 18 2.87 -10.84 -7.47
C TYR A 18 1.77 -11.86 -7.09
N GLY A 19 0.60 -11.81 -7.73
CA GLY A 19 -0.58 -12.59 -7.34
C GLY A 19 -1.38 -11.92 -6.21
N ALA A 20 -1.03 -10.70 -5.82
CA ALA A 20 -1.77 -9.93 -4.82
C ALA A 20 -3.09 -9.39 -5.39
N ARG A 21 -4.07 -9.18 -4.52
CA ARG A 21 -5.38 -8.63 -4.86
C ARG A 21 -5.46 -7.15 -4.45
N LEU A 22 -5.97 -6.30 -5.34
CA LEU A 22 -6.28 -4.91 -4.99
C LEU A 22 -7.56 -4.88 -4.14
N MET A 23 -7.46 -4.33 -2.93
CA MET A 23 -8.62 -4.14 -2.05
C MET A 23 -9.21 -2.74 -2.19
N TYR A 24 -8.36 -1.71 -2.13
CA TYR A 24 -8.78 -0.32 -2.19
C TYR A 24 -7.81 0.53 -3.01
N ASP A 25 -8.35 1.56 -3.67
CA ASP A 25 -7.61 2.58 -4.42
C ASP A 25 -7.93 3.95 -3.85
N TYR A 26 -6.98 4.50 -3.09
CA TYR A 26 -7.09 5.80 -2.46
C TYR A 26 -6.60 6.89 -3.42
N THR A 27 -7.54 7.56 -4.07
CA THR A 27 -7.23 8.61 -5.05
C THR A 27 -6.70 9.90 -4.41
N ILE A 28 -7.13 10.23 -3.19
CA ILE A 28 -6.72 11.47 -2.48
C ILE A 28 -5.23 11.46 -2.13
N ILE A 29 -4.69 10.30 -1.73
CA ILE A 29 -3.31 10.15 -1.24
C ILE A 29 -2.41 9.34 -2.18
N ASN A 30 -2.86 9.07 -3.41
CA ASN A 30 -2.14 8.22 -4.36
C ASN A 30 -1.71 6.88 -3.72
N GLY A 31 -2.64 6.23 -3.03
CA GLY A 31 -2.41 5.00 -2.26
C GLY A 31 -3.22 3.82 -2.80
N VAL A 32 -2.77 2.60 -2.53
CA VAL A 32 -3.59 1.39 -2.72
C VAL A 32 -3.41 0.48 -1.51
N ALA A 33 -4.48 -0.22 -1.12
CA ALA A 33 -4.41 -1.35 -0.21
C ALA A 33 -4.46 -2.64 -1.01
N ILE A 34 -3.57 -3.58 -0.68
CA ILE A 34 -3.48 -4.86 -1.36
C ILE A 34 -3.47 -5.99 -0.34
N GLU A 35 -4.08 -7.11 -0.72
CA GLU A 35 -4.06 -8.36 0.01
C GLU A 35 -3.00 -9.27 -0.65
N LEU A 36 -2.10 -9.83 0.16
CA LEU A 36 -1.07 -10.74 -0.32
C LEU A 36 -1.65 -12.15 -0.48
N PRO A 37 -1.12 -12.97 -1.41
CA PRO A 37 -1.43 -14.40 -1.45
C PRO A 37 -1.15 -15.08 -0.10
N GLU A 38 -1.95 -16.08 0.23
CA GLU A 38 -1.74 -16.89 1.43
C GLU A 38 -0.32 -17.49 1.46
N GLY A 39 0.30 -17.51 2.64
CA GLY A 39 1.68 -17.98 2.82
C GLY A 39 2.77 -17.00 2.34
N SER A 40 2.41 -15.81 1.84
CA SER A 40 3.39 -14.79 1.47
C SER A 40 4.11 -14.21 2.69
N ASP A 41 5.42 -14.05 2.56
CA ASP A 41 6.23 -13.28 3.52
C ASP A 41 6.03 -11.77 3.27
N VAL A 42 5.50 -11.08 4.28
CA VAL A 42 5.18 -9.65 4.22
C VAL A 42 6.42 -8.76 4.04
N HIS A 43 7.58 -9.16 4.56
CA HIS A 43 8.84 -8.43 4.39
C HIS A 43 9.37 -8.59 2.97
N ARG A 44 9.29 -9.80 2.40
CA ARG A 44 9.65 -10.04 0.99
C ARG A 44 8.71 -9.29 0.06
N ALA A 45 7.41 -9.31 0.32
CA ALA A 45 6.43 -8.53 -0.43
C ALA A 45 6.77 -7.04 -0.41
N ARG A 46 7.03 -6.48 0.78
CA ARG A 46 7.43 -5.07 0.92
C ARG A 46 8.68 -4.74 0.10
N ALA A 47 9.74 -5.54 0.23
CA ALA A 47 10.99 -5.33 -0.51
C ALA A 47 10.80 -5.43 -2.04
N TRP A 48 9.86 -6.26 -2.49
CA TRP A 48 9.51 -6.38 -3.89
C TRP A 48 8.75 -5.16 -4.41
N PHE A 49 7.70 -4.72 -3.70
CA PHE A 49 6.91 -3.55 -4.11
C PHE A 49 7.69 -2.23 -4.02
N GLN A 50 8.64 -2.11 -3.08
CA GLN A 50 9.52 -0.93 -2.98
C GLN A 50 10.40 -0.72 -4.21
N LYS A 51 10.69 -1.78 -4.99
CA LYS A 51 11.51 -1.70 -6.20
C LYS A 51 10.71 -1.29 -7.45
N VAL A 52 9.38 -1.22 -7.35
CA VAL A 52 8.54 -0.86 -8.49
C VAL A 52 8.71 0.61 -8.81
N LYS A 53 9.06 0.92 -10.07
CA LYS A 53 9.22 2.30 -10.52
C LYS A 53 7.94 3.11 -10.28
N GLY A 54 8.10 4.24 -9.61
CA GLY A 54 7.01 5.14 -9.23
C GLY A 54 6.28 4.77 -7.94
N VAL A 55 6.75 3.76 -7.21
CA VAL A 55 6.36 3.56 -5.81
C VAL A 55 7.18 4.48 -4.92
N VAL A 56 6.48 5.27 -4.09
CA VAL A 56 7.10 6.21 -3.14
C VAL A 56 7.30 5.54 -1.78
N SER A 57 6.34 4.73 -1.35
CA SER A 57 6.38 4.08 -0.05
C SER A 57 5.55 2.80 -0.04
N VAL A 58 5.99 1.83 0.78
CA VAL A 58 5.25 0.61 1.09
C VAL A 58 5.23 0.46 2.60
N ASN A 59 4.03 0.57 3.17
CA ASN A 59 3.76 0.47 4.59
C ASN A 59 2.98 -0.81 4.84
N TYR A 60 3.24 -1.46 5.98
CA TYR A 60 2.39 -2.53 6.45
C TYR A 60 1.01 -1.96 6.76
N ASP A 61 -0.01 -2.76 6.49
CA ASP A 61 -1.33 -2.49 7.02
C ASP A 61 -1.23 -2.60 8.55
N ARG A 62 -1.16 -1.46 9.21
CA ARG A 62 -1.24 -1.40 10.67
C ARG A 62 -2.67 -1.06 10.99
N ILE A 63 -3.30 -1.90 11.82
CA ILE A 63 -4.50 -1.50 12.54
C ILE A 63 -4.09 -0.33 13.42
N TYR A 64 -4.33 0.88 12.96
CA TYR A 64 -4.29 2.04 13.83
C TYR A 64 -5.53 1.91 14.71
N GLN A 65 -5.33 1.51 15.98
CA GLN A 65 -6.35 1.73 16.99
C GLN A 65 -6.58 3.23 17.05
N LEU A 66 -7.74 3.68 16.57
CA LEU A 66 -8.18 5.04 16.76
C LEU A 66 -8.52 5.15 18.25
N ASN A 67 -7.55 5.51 19.07
CA ASN A 67 -7.82 5.87 20.45
C ASN A 67 -8.76 7.08 20.37
N SER A 68 -10.03 6.88 20.73
CA SER A 68 -10.98 7.98 20.89
C SER A 68 -10.59 8.77 22.14
N THR A 69 -9.57 9.61 22.01
CA THR A 69 -9.26 10.65 22.98
C THR A 69 -8.76 11.83 22.16
N ALA A 70 -9.71 12.63 21.69
CA ALA A 70 -9.41 13.98 21.27
C ALA A 70 -8.76 14.70 22.47
N PRO A 71 -7.52 15.23 22.38
CA PRO A 71 -7.12 16.25 23.33
C PRO A 71 -8.01 17.47 23.06
N GLY A 72 -8.76 17.91 24.08
CA GLY A 72 -9.51 19.16 24.02
C GLY A 72 -8.59 20.34 23.74
N PRO A 73 -9.13 21.48 23.25
CA PRO A 73 -8.32 22.64 22.93
C PRO A 73 -7.63 23.16 24.21
N GLN A 74 -6.31 23.35 24.14
CA GLN A 74 -5.55 24.18 25.09
C GLN A 74 -5.86 25.66 24.81
#